data_AF-A0A258BBT3-F1
#
_entry.id   AF-A0A258BBT3-F1
#
_cell.length_a   1.000
_cell.length_b   1.000
_cell.length_c   1.000
_cell.angle_alpha   90.00
_cell.angle_beta   90.00
_cell.angle_gamma   90.00
#
_symmetry.space_group_name_H-M   'P 1'
#
loop_
_entity.id
_entity.type
_entity.pdbx_description
1 polymer ?
#
loop_
_entity_poly.entity_id
_entity_poly.type
_entity_poly.pdbx_seq_one_letter_code
_entity_poly.pdbx_strand_id
1 'polypeptide(L)'
;MNTADVFINCPFSRDYDTHFKAIVFVVIRSGFTPRCAREDDDVGDIRYEKICRIIAECKFGVHDISYTGLYDGPAGDPDFPLPRFNMPLELGLFLGAKKFGGDVQAKKKIVVFDRDEHRFRKFISDISGSDIKAHNNNTSDLITTLATWLRHVSQRRTVPGPAAMLAEYQSFTEVLPILCASQKLLPEEVEYQDYVWMVSEWMRQRAQ
;
A
#
# COMPACT_ATOMS: atom_id res chain seq x y z
N MET A 1 16.58 -4.27 -8.96
CA MET A 1 15.69 -3.47 -8.10
C MET A 1 15.44 -2.12 -8.77
N ASN A 2 14.19 -1.87 -9.14
CA ASN A 2 13.72 -0.63 -9.76
C ASN A 2 13.55 0.47 -8.71
N THR A 3 14.06 1.66 -9.01
CA THR A 3 14.02 2.81 -8.10
C THR A 3 12.73 3.62 -8.16
N ALA A 4 11.81 3.28 -9.06
CA ALA A 4 10.49 3.88 -9.15
C ALA A 4 9.38 3.00 -8.55
N ASP A 5 9.67 1.75 -8.22
CA ASP A 5 8.65 0.80 -7.78
C ASP A 5 8.50 0.78 -6.25
N VAL A 6 7.24 0.79 -5.81
CA VAL A 6 6.83 0.76 -4.40
C VAL A 6 5.97 -0.48 -4.18
N PHE A 7 6.46 -1.43 -3.40
CA PHE A 7 5.66 -2.57 -2.96
C PHE A 7 4.63 -2.10 -1.92
N ILE A 8 3.36 -2.41 -2.15
CA ILE A 8 2.25 -2.11 -1.24
C ILE A 8 1.75 -3.42 -0.66
N ASN A 9 2.03 -3.59 0.62
CA ASN A 9 1.49 -4.64 1.46
C ASN A 9 0.46 -3.99 2.39
N CYS A 10 -0.81 -3.98 2.00
CA CYS A 10 -1.90 -3.54 2.88
C CYS A 10 -3.07 -4.54 2.88
N PRO A 11 -4.02 -4.41 3.82
CA PRO A 11 -5.26 -5.16 3.80
C PRO A 11 -6.06 -4.88 2.53
N PHE A 12 -6.78 -5.90 2.05
CA PHE A 12 -7.60 -5.85 0.84
C PHE A 12 -9.10 -5.97 1.11
N SER A 13 -9.48 -5.90 2.39
CA SER A 13 -10.86 -5.95 2.84
C SER A 13 -11.61 -4.66 2.47
N ARG A 14 -12.93 -4.77 2.28
CA ARG A 14 -13.75 -3.63 1.83
C ARG A 14 -13.68 -2.43 2.78
N ASP A 15 -13.56 -2.68 4.07
CA ASP A 15 -13.40 -1.65 5.12
C ASP A 15 -12.04 -0.93 5.07
N TYR A 16 -11.06 -1.45 4.33
CA TYR A 16 -9.75 -0.82 4.14
C TYR A 16 -9.59 -0.16 2.76
N ASP A 17 -10.56 -0.33 1.84
CA ASP A 17 -10.47 0.11 0.44
C ASP A 17 -10.09 1.60 0.30
N THR A 18 -10.66 2.47 1.15
CA THR A 18 -10.33 3.91 1.16
C THR A 18 -8.85 4.17 1.49
N HIS A 19 -8.28 3.46 2.46
CA HIS A 19 -6.87 3.60 2.83
C HIS A 19 -5.96 3.07 1.71
N PHE A 20 -6.32 1.92 1.12
CA PHE A 20 -5.57 1.37 -0.02
C PHE A 20 -5.55 2.32 -1.22
N LYS A 21 -6.71 2.83 -1.62
CA LYS A 21 -6.85 3.82 -2.70
C LYS A 21 -6.01 5.07 -2.43
N ALA A 22 -6.03 5.57 -1.19
CA ALA A 22 -5.17 6.69 -0.78
C ALA A 22 -3.66 6.38 -0.92
N ILE A 23 -3.21 5.19 -0.52
CA ILE A 23 -1.80 4.76 -0.70
C ILE A 23 -1.45 4.77 -2.19
N VAL A 24 -2.26 4.13 -3.03
CA VAL A 24 -2.03 4.04 -4.48
C VAL A 24 -1.98 5.44 -5.10
N PHE A 25 -2.93 6.31 -4.75
CA PHE A 25 -2.94 7.69 -5.22
C PHE A 25 -1.65 8.43 -4.86
N VAL A 26 -1.23 8.37 -3.58
CA VAL A 26 -0.02 9.06 -3.10
C VAL A 26 1.22 8.55 -3.83
N VAL A 27 1.32 7.24 -4.06
CA VAL A 27 2.44 6.62 -4.79
C VAL A 27 2.49 7.13 -6.24
N ILE A 28 1.39 7.05 -6.98
CA ILE A 28 1.31 7.52 -8.37
C ILE A 28 1.57 9.02 -8.46
N ARG A 29 0.90 9.81 -7.60
CA ARG A 29 1.07 11.27 -7.57
C ARG A 29 2.51 11.69 -7.30
N SER A 30 3.24 10.89 -6.53
CA SER A 30 4.65 11.09 -6.22
C SER A 30 5.61 10.66 -7.35
N GLY A 31 5.07 10.15 -8.47
CA GLY A 31 5.82 9.70 -9.65
C GLY A 31 6.43 8.31 -9.49
N PHE A 32 5.84 7.47 -8.64
CA PHE A 32 6.25 6.08 -8.44
C PHE A 32 5.21 5.12 -9.00
N THR A 33 5.62 3.87 -9.23
CA THR A 33 4.75 2.80 -9.67
C THR A 33 4.30 1.97 -8.46
N PRO A 34 3.00 1.95 -8.12
CA PRO A 34 2.48 1.07 -7.08
C PRO A 34 2.56 -0.38 -7.57
N ARG A 35 3.12 -1.27 -6.74
CA ARG A 35 3.17 -2.71 -7.01
C ARG A 35 2.56 -3.50 -5.88
N CYS A 36 1.63 -4.42 -6.16
CA CYS A 36 0.99 -5.24 -5.14
C CYS A 36 0.56 -6.61 -5.67
N ALA A 37 0.09 -7.49 -4.78
CA ALA A 37 -0.34 -8.83 -5.16
C ALA A 37 -1.51 -8.85 -6.19
N ARG A 38 -2.30 -7.77 -6.30
CA ARG A 38 -3.45 -7.62 -7.22
C ARG A 38 -3.07 -7.19 -8.65
N GLU A 39 -1.78 -7.07 -8.97
CA GLU A 39 -1.36 -6.63 -10.32
C GLU A 39 -1.68 -7.61 -11.46
N ASP A 40 -1.91 -8.88 -11.15
CA ASP A 40 -1.92 -9.95 -12.16
C ASP A 40 -2.68 -11.17 -11.61
N ASP A 41 -3.85 -11.49 -12.15
CA ASP A 41 -4.66 -12.62 -11.68
C ASP A 41 -4.38 -13.89 -12.51
N ASP A 42 -3.10 -14.16 -12.81
CA ASP A 42 -2.71 -15.42 -13.44
C ASP A 42 -2.85 -16.57 -12.43
N VAL A 43 -3.83 -17.44 -12.70
CA VAL A 43 -4.22 -18.60 -11.89
C VAL A 43 -3.07 -19.61 -11.74
N GLY A 44 -2.05 -19.58 -12.62
CA GLY A 44 -0.91 -20.50 -12.59
C GLY A 44 0.21 -20.13 -11.61
N ASP A 45 0.29 -18.87 -11.16
CA ASP A 45 1.42 -18.38 -10.37
C ASP A 45 1.17 -18.57 -8.86
N ILE A 46 2.10 -19.23 -8.15
CA ILE A 46 2.01 -19.37 -6.70
C ILE A 46 2.10 -17.96 -6.08
N ARG A 47 1.03 -17.49 -5.43
CA ARG A 47 0.93 -16.13 -4.85
C ARG A 47 2.17 -15.71 -4.06
N TYR A 48 2.74 -16.63 -3.29
CA TYR A 48 3.96 -16.38 -2.51
C TYR A 48 5.17 -16.06 -3.41
N GLU A 49 5.39 -16.79 -4.49
CA GLU A 49 6.48 -16.56 -5.44
C GLU A 49 6.31 -15.22 -6.16
N LYS A 50 5.07 -14.88 -6.52
CA LYS A 50 4.74 -13.56 -7.08
C LYS A 50 5.10 -12.43 -6.12
N ILE A 51 4.72 -12.55 -4.84
CA ILE A 51 5.09 -11.56 -3.82
C ILE A 51 6.62 -11.44 -3.71
N CYS A 52 7.34 -12.56 -3.66
CA CYS A 52 8.80 -12.57 -3.63
C CYS A 52 9.41 -11.86 -4.85
N ARG A 53 8.87 -12.08 -6.05
CA ARG A 53 9.30 -11.41 -7.29
C ARG A 53 9.08 -9.89 -7.20
N ILE A 54 7.88 -9.45 -6.83
CA ILE A 54 7.57 -8.02 -6.67
C ILE A 54 8.47 -7.38 -5.61
N ILE A 55 8.66 -8.03 -4.46
CA ILE A 55 9.55 -7.55 -3.39
C ILE A 55 10.98 -7.43 -3.93
N ALA A 56 11.49 -8.41 -4.68
CA ALA A 56 12.85 -8.37 -5.22
C ALA A 56 13.06 -7.19 -6.18
N GLU A 57 12.02 -6.79 -6.92
CA GLU A 57 12.02 -5.68 -7.85
C GLU A 57 11.89 -4.31 -7.18
N CYS A 58 11.09 -4.18 -6.12
CA CYS A 58 10.77 -2.88 -5.53
C CYS A 58 11.89 -2.31 -4.63
N LYS A 59 12.25 -1.03 -4.82
CA LYS A 59 13.15 -0.31 -3.89
C LYS A 59 12.45 0.15 -2.62
N PHE A 60 11.18 0.52 -2.73
CA PHE A 60 10.40 1.05 -1.63
C PHE A 60 9.34 0.04 -1.20
N GLY A 61 9.00 0.04 0.09
CA GLY A 61 7.94 -0.78 0.66
C GLY A 61 7.04 0.06 1.56
N VAL A 62 5.73 -0.01 1.32
CA VAL A 62 4.68 0.54 2.19
C VAL A 62 3.93 -0.66 2.75
N HIS A 63 4.05 -0.87 4.06
CA HIS A 63 3.40 -1.98 4.74
C HIS A 63 2.40 -1.42 5.73
N ASP A 64 1.19 -1.96 5.75
CA ASP A 64 0.20 -1.69 6.77
C ASP A 64 -0.17 -3.00 7.47
N ILE A 65 0.13 -3.10 8.77
CA ILE A 65 -0.10 -4.28 9.60
C ILE A 65 -1.33 -4.13 10.51
N SER A 66 -2.19 -3.14 10.24
CA SER A 66 -3.39 -2.85 11.01
C SER A 66 -4.37 -4.00 11.03
N TYR A 67 -4.46 -4.73 9.92
CA TYR A 67 -5.37 -5.87 9.80
C TYR A 67 -4.69 -7.16 10.25
N THR A 68 -4.76 -7.39 11.55
CA THR A 68 -4.59 -8.72 12.15
C THR A 68 -5.94 -9.28 12.61
N GLY A 69 -6.97 -9.02 11.79
CA GLY A 69 -8.31 -9.54 12.00
C GLY A 69 -8.34 -11.07 12.00
N LEU A 70 -9.41 -11.61 12.59
CA LEU A 70 -9.68 -13.03 12.55
C LEU A 70 -10.29 -13.35 11.18
N TYR A 71 -9.89 -14.47 10.60
CA TYR A 71 -10.58 -15.08 9.48
C TYR A 71 -11.71 -15.92 10.08
N ASP A 72 -12.96 -15.62 9.70
CA ASP A 72 -14.13 -16.28 10.28
C ASP A 72 -14.44 -17.66 9.66
N GLY A 73 -13.65 -18.08 8.66
CA GLY A 73 -13.83 -19.38 8.00
C GLY A 73 -15.20 -19.53 7.31
N PRO A 74 -15.55 -20.76 6.89
CA PRO A 74 -16.92 -21.12 6.57
C PRO A 74 -17.80 -21.06 7.83
N ALA A 75 -19.05 -20.59 7.70
CA ALA A 75 -19.97 -20.54 8.82
C ALA A 75 -20.18 -21.94 9.44
N GLY A 76 -19.99 -22.06 10.76
CA GLY A 76 -20.19 -23.29 11.52
C GLY A 76 -18.95 -24.16 11.70
N ASP A 77 -17.79 -23.71 11.25
CA ASP A 77 -16.52 -24.41 11.47
C ASP A 77 -15.97 -24.12 12.89
N PRO A 78 -15.76 -25.15 13.73
CA PRO A 78 -15.34 -24.98 15.12
C PRO A 78 -13.88 -24.52 15.28
N ASP A 79 -13.04 -24.60 14.24
CA ASP A 79 -11.63 -24.21 14.29
C ASP A 79 -11.41 -22.70 14.06
N PHE A 80 -12.50 -21.91 13.99
CA PHE A 80 -12.50 -20.47 13.69
C PHE A 80 -13.08 -19.62 14.84
N PRO A 81 -12.68 -18.34 14.93
CA PRO A 81 -11.93 -17.60 13.92
C PRO A 81 -10.41 -17.57 14.17
N LEU A 82 -9.60 -17.65 13.09
CA LEU A 82 -8.13 -17.78 13.14
C LEU A 82 -7.43 -16.46 12.78
N PRO A 83 -6.31 -16.09 13.40
CA PRO A 83 -5.58 -14.87 13.06
C PRO A 83 -5.01 -14.91 11.63
N ARG A 84 -5.17 -13.84 10.86
CA ARG A 84 -4.50 -13.68 9.55
C ARG A 84 -3.08 -13.13 9.72
N PHE A 85 -2.09 -13.87 9.22
CA PHE A 85 -0.67 -13.48 9.31
C PHE A 85 -0.05 -13.01 8.00
N ASN A 86 -0.82 -12.88 6.91
CA ASN A 86 -0.29 -12.52 5.60
C ASN A 86 0.47 -11.18 5.65
N MET A 87 -0.12 -10.15 6.27
CA MET A 87 0.50 -8.82 6.39
C MET A 87 1.85 -8.87 7.14
N PRO A 88 1.94 -9.50 8.34
CA PRO A 88 3.21 -9.79 9.01
C PRO A 88 4.20 -10.61 8.16
N LEU A 89 3.74 -11.64 7.46
CA LEU A 89 4.59 -12.50 6.64
C LEU A 89 5.26 -11.72 5.51
N GLU A 90 4.48 -10.96 4.74
CA GLU A 90 4.97 -10.14 3.63
C GLU A 90 5.91 -9.02 4.12
N LEU A 91 5.64 -8.43 5.30
CA LEU A 91 6.57 -7.53 5.98
C LEU A 91 7.89 -8.23 6.33
N GLY A 92 7.82 -9.43 6.91
CA GLY A 92 8.97 -10.26 7.22
C GLY A 92 9.83 -10.56 5.99
N LEU A 93 9.21 -10.89 4.85
CA LEU A 93 9.92 -11.11 3.59
C LEU A 93 10.64 -9.85 3.10
N PHE A 94 9.99 -8.69 3.15
CA PHE A 94 10.62 -7.44 2.71
C PHE A 94 11.79 -7.04 3.61
N LEU A 95 11.62 -7.17 4.94
CA LEU A 95 12.69 -6.95 5.91
C LEU A 95 13.84 -7.94 5.73
N GLY A 96 13.53 -9.22 5.50
CA GLY A 96 14.50 -10.27 5.22
C GLY A 96 15.29 -9.98 3.95
N ALA A 97 14.62 -9.63 2.85
CA ALA A 97 15.27 -9.21 1.61
C ALA A 97 16.20 -8.01 1.86
N LYS A 98 15.73 -7.00 2.60
CA LYS A 98 16.56 -5.84 2.98
C LYS A 98 17.77 -6.24 3.82
N LYS A 99 17.62 -7.17 4.76
CA LYS A 99 18.68 -7.52 5.72
C LYS A 99 19.71 -8.49 5.12
N PHE A 100 19.26 -9.43 4.29
CA PHE A 100 20.06 -10.59 3.87
C PHE A 100 20.27 -10.69 2.35
N GLY A 101 19.57 -9.88 1.53
CA GLY A 101 19.60 -9.96 0.06
C GLY A 101 20.79 -9.26 -0.63
N GLY A 102 21.90 -9.03 0.07
CA GLY A 102 23.09 -8.37 -0.46
C GLY A 102 22.96 -6.86 -0.69
N ASP A 103 23.97 -6.27 -1.33
CA ASP A 103 24.17 -4.80 -1.40
C ASP A 103 23.03 -4.05 -2.10
N VAL A 104 22.42 -4.66 -3.11
CA VAL A 104 21.30 -4.05 -3.83
C VAL A 104 20.06 -4.00 -2.93
N GLN A 105 19.73 -5.12 -2.26
CA GLN A 105 18.54 -5.19 -1.42
C GLN A 105 18.71 -4.43 -0.09
N ALA A 106 19.94 -4.31 0.43
CA ALA A 106 20.24 -3.49 1.61
C ALA A 106 19.78 -2.02 1.48
N LYS A 107 19.73 -1.52 0.24
CA LYS A 107 19.29 -0.15 -0.09
C LYS A 107 17.78 0.06 -0.04
N LYS A 108 16.97 -1.00 0.13
CA LYS A 108 15.51 -0.89 0.27
C LYS A 108 15.13 0.11 1.37
N LYS A 109 14.04 0.83 1.17
CA LYS A 109 13.46 1.74 2.17
C LYS A 109 12.04 1.30 2.47
N ILE A 110 11.68 1.30 3.75
CA ILE A 110 10.38 0.83 4.20
C ILE A 110 9.72 1.86 5.11
N VAL A 111 8.40 2.00 4.98
CA VAL A 111 7.51 2.58 5.99
C VAL A 111 6.51 1.52 6.40
N VAL A 112 6.26 1.45 7.71
CA VAL A 112 5.31 0.50 8.29
C VAL A 112 4.25 1.30 9.02
N PHE A 113 2.99 0.99 8.74
CA PHE A 113 1.80 1.57 9.34
C PHE A 113 1.10 0.55 10.23
N ASP A 114 0.49 1.04 11.30
CA ASP A 114 -0.52 0.33 12.11
C ASP A 114 -1.65 1.33 12.40
N ARG A 115 -2.82 0.83 12.77
CA ARG A 115 -3.98 1.67 13.04
C ARG A 115 -3.78 2.41 14.34
N ASP A 116 -3.26 1.72 15.34
CA ASP A 116 -3.15 2.19 16.71
C ASP A 116 -1.68 2.19 17.15
N GLU A 117 -1.27 3.22 17.88
CA GLU A 117 0.10 3.32 18.38
C GLU A 117 0.46 2.12 19.27
N HIS A 118 1.64 1.54 19.05
CA HIS A 118 2.20 0.40 19.79
C HIS A 118 1.37 -0.90 19.78
N ARG A 119 0.26 -1.00 19.04
CA ARG A 119 -0.59 -2.18 18.97
C ARG A 119 0.17 -3.42 18.48
N PHE A 120 1.01 -3.25 17.45
CA PHE A 120 1.91 -4.29 16.94
C PHE A 120 2.78 -4.97 18.01
N ARG A 121 3.11 -4.31 19.14
CA ARG A 121 3.94 -4.92 20.20
C ARG A 121 3.31 -6.17 20.81
N LYS A 122 1.99 -6.31 20.69
CA LYS A 122 1.24 -7.47 21.20
C LYS A 122 1.42 -8.73 20.34
N PHE A 123 1.83 -8.59 19.08
CA PHE A 123 1.86 -9.72 18.12
C PHE A 123 3.13 -9.78 17.24
N ILE A 124 3.92 -8.71 17.16
CA ILE A 124 5.25 -8.67 16.53
C ILE A 124 6.16 -7.73 17.34
N SER A 125 6.55 -8.14 18.55
CA SER A 125 7.40 -7.31 19.43
C SER A 125 8.81 -7.09 18.87
N ASP A 126 9.33 -8.00 18.05
CA ASP A 126 10.70 -7.92 17.50
C ASP A 126 10.94 -6.68 16.63
N ILE A 127 9.88 -6.10 16.04
CA ILE A 127 9.98 -4.88 15.22
C ILE A 127 9.79 -3.59 16.01
N SER A 128 9.71 -3.66 17.35
CA SER A 128 9.50 -2.49 18.23
C SER A 128 10.60 -1.44 18.22
N GLY A 129 11.77 -1.77 17.67
CA GLY A 129 12.84 -0.79 17.38
C GLY A 129 12.65 -0.02 16.08
N SER A 130 11.61 -0.34 15.29
CA SER A 130 11.27 0.36 14.05
C SER A 130 10.28 1.50 14.34
N ASP A 131 10.47 2.64 13.67
CA ASP A 131 9.57 3.80 13.72
C ASP A 131 8.27 3.52 12.95
N ILE A 132 7.40 2.70 13.53
CA ILE A 132 6.08 2.34 13.00
C ILE A 132 5.13 3.51 13.18
N LYS A 133 4.41 3.85 12.11
CA LYS A 133 3.53 5.01 12.04
C LYS A 133 2.09 4.62 12.35
N ALA A 134 1.49 5.27 13.33
CA ALA A 134 0.06 5.15 13.57
C ALA A 134 -0.69 6.05 12.58
N HIS A 135 -1.71 5.52 11.89
CA HIS A 135 -2.59 6.33 11.06
C HIS A 135 -3.96 6.58 11.71
N ASN A 136 -4.24 6.05 12.91
CA ASN A 136 -5.45 6.30 13.72
C ASN A 136 -6.77 6.03 12.98
N ASN A 137 -6.76 5.10 12.02
CA ASN A 137 -7.88 4.87 11.08
C ASN A 137 -8.31 6.12 10.31
N ASN A 138 -7.37 7.06 10.12
CA ASN A 138 -7.58 8.33 9.46
C ASN A 138 -6.75 8.39 8.17
N THR A 139 -7.46 8.49 7.04
CA THR A 139 -6.85 8.56 5.71
C THR A 139 -5.96 9.80 5.54
N SER A 140 -6.29 10.93 6.17
CA SER A 140 -5.49 12.15 6.08
C SER A 140 -4.14 12.02 6.80
N ASP A 141 -4.12 11.35 7.97
CA ASP A 141 -2.90 11.04 8.70
C ASP A 141 -2.01 10.09 7.90
N LEU A 142 -2.61 9.08 7.26
CA LEU A 142 -1.92 8.16 6.35
C LEU A 142 -1.28 8.91 5.19
N ILE A 143 -2.05 9.74 4.46
CA ILE A 143 -1.57 10.49 3.30
C ILE A 143 -0.43 11.43 3.71
N THR A 144 -0.62 12.16 4.81
CA THR A 144 0.37 13.11 5.33
C THR A 144 1.69 12.44 5.64
N THR A 145 1.62 11.31 6.33
CA THR A 145 2.79 10.53 6.75
C THR A 145 3.48 9.90 5.55
N LEU A 146 2.73 9.28 4.64
CA LEU A 146 3.27 8.62 3.45
C LEU A 146 3.92 9.62 2.49
N ALA A 147 3.27 10.74 2.21
CA ALA A 147 3.83 11.78 1.34
C ALA A 147 5.11 12.39 1.94
N THR A 148 5.13 12.61 3.26
CA THR A 148 6.32 13.09 3.97
C THR A 148 7.46 12.08 3.90
N TRP A 149 7.16 10.81 4.15
CA TRP A 149 8.14 9.74 4.08
C TRP A 149 8.71 9.62 2.67
N LEU A 150 7.87 9.52 1.63
CA LEU A 150 8.29 9.42 0.23
C LEU A 150 9.19 10.60 -0.17
N ARG A 151 8.80 11.83 0.18
CA ARG A 151 9.61 13.04 -0.08
C ARG A 151 10.99 12.92 0.55
N HIS A 152 11.06 12.50 1.80
CA HIS A 152 12.33 12.35 2.52
C HIS A 152 13.20 11.22 1.97
N VAL A 153 12.65 10.01 1.75
CA VAL A 153 13.47 8.85 1.36
C VAL A 153 13.88 8.86 -0.11
N SER A 154 13.09 9.51 -0.97
CA SER A 154 13.37 9.56 -2.40
C SER A 154 14.16 10.80 -2.82
N GLN A 155 14.14 11.87 -2.02
CA GLN A 155 14.74 13.17 -2.33
C GLN A 155 14.20 13.79 -3.65
N ARG A 156 13.04 13.32 -4.13
CA ARG A 156 12.39 13.85 -5.32
C ARG A 156 11.62 15.12 -4.98
N ARG A 157 11.98 16.22 -5.64
CA ARG A 157 11.26 17.51 -5.53
C ARG A 157 9.86 17.49 -6.14
N THR A 158 9.55 16.47 -6.93
CA THR A 158 8.23 16.26 -7.55
C THR A 158 7.18 15.77 -6.56
N VAL A 159 7.57 15.29 -5.37
CA VAL A 159 6.65 14.84 -4.33
C VAL A 159 6.08 16.08 -3.61
N PRO A 160 4.76 16.33 -3.69
CA PRO A 160 4.13 17.46 -3.01
C PRO A 160 4.34 17.48 -1.50
N GLY A 161 4.17 18.66 -0.91
CA GLY A 161 3.97 18.79 0.54
C GLY A 161 2.67 18.11 0.98
N PRO A 162 2.52 17.74 2.26
CA PRO A 162 1.36 16.98 2.73
C PRO A 162 0.01 17.68 2.48
N ALA A 163 -0.06 18.99 2.72
CA ALA A 163 -1.27 19.78 2.49
C ALA A 163 -1.69 19.78 1.01
N ALA A 164 -0.73 19.91 0.09
CA ALA A 164 -1.00 19.84 -1.35
C ALA A 164 -1.44 18.44 -1.77
N MET A 165 -0.77 17.39 -1.26
CA MET A 165 -1.16 16.00 -1.53
C MET A 165 -2.58 15.69 -1.08
N LEU A 166 -2.98 16.17 0.12
CA LEU A 166 -4.33 16.00 0.63
C LEU A 166 -5.37 16.71 -0.24
N ALA A 167 -5.11 17.97 -0.61
CA ALA A 167 -6.01 18.73 -1.47
C ALA A 167 -6.18 18.07 -2.85
N GLU A 168 -5.08 17.58 -3.44
CA GLU A 168 -5.14 16.86 -4.71
C GLU A 168 -5.88 15.53 -4.59
N TYR A 169 -5.69 14.78 -3.51
CA TYR A 169 -6.46 13.56 -3.26
C TYR A 169 -7.95 13.86 -3.16
N GLN A 170 -8.34 14.90 -2.42
CA GLN A 170 -9.73 15.34 -2.31
C GLN A 170 -10.32 15.69 -3.69
N SER A 171 -9.61 16.53 -4.47
CA SER A 171 -10.04 16.87 -5.83
C SER A 171 -10.16 15.64 -6.73
N PHE A 172 -9.25 14.67 -6.62
CA PHE A 172 -9.36 13.43 -7.39
C PHE A 172 -10.58 12.60 -6.97
N THR A 173 -10.85 12.47 -5.67
CA THR A 173 -12.02 11.72 -5.19
C THR A 173 -13.35 12.31 -5.65
N GLU A 174 -13.43 13.63 -5.83
CA GLU A 174 -14.61 14.30 -6.39
C GLU A 174 -14.82 13.99 -7.89
N VAL A 175 -13.72 13.81 -8.64
CA VAL A 175 -13.73 13.52 -10.08
C VAL A 175 -13.83 12.02 -10.37
N LEU A 176 -13.46 11.16 -9.41
CA LEU A 176 -13.45 9.70 -9.57
C LEU A 176 -14.79 9.14 -10.10
N PRO A 177 -15.97 9.51 -9.58
CA PRO A 177 -17.25 9.03 -10.13
C PRO A 177 -17.46 9.40 -11.60
N ILE A 178 -16.96 10.55 -12.05
CA ILE A 178 -17.05 11.00 -13.44
C ILE A 178 -16.15 10.13 -14.33
N LEU A 179 -14.93 9.83 -13.88
CA LEU A 179 -14.02 8.91 -14.57
C LEU A 179 -14.62 7.49 -14.66
N CYS A 180 -15.22 7.00 -13.58
CA CYS A 180 -15.94 5.72 -13.57
C CYS A 180 -17.06 5.71 -14.63
N ALA A 181 -17.92 6.74 -14.63
CA ALA A 181 -19.02 6.87 -15.58
C ALA A 181 -18.53 6.92 -17.05
N SER A 182 -17.39 7.60 -17.31
CA SER A 182 -16.78 7.64 -18.64
C SER A 182 -16.34 6.26 -19.17
N GLN A 183 -16.01 5.34 -18.26
CA GLN A 183 -15.64 3.95 -18.55
C GLN A 183 -16.83 2.99 -18.42
N LYS A 184 -18.03 3.50 -18.16
CA LYS A 184 -19.24 2.71 -17.87
C LYS A 184 -19.06 1.76 -16.67
N LEU A 185 -18.29 2.19 -15.67
CA LEU A 185 -18.08 1.49 -14.41
C LEU A 185 -18.83 2.18 -13.27
N LEU A 186 -19.37 1.39 -12.35
CA LEU A 186 -19.80 1.88 -11.04
C LEU A 186 -18.61 2.01 -10.09
N PRO A 187 -18.60 2.95 -9.13
CA PRO A 187 -17.49 3.11 -8.18
C PRO A 187 -17.13 1.84 -7.39
N GLU A 188 -18.10 0.98 -7.12
CA GLU A 188 -17.94 -0.32 -6.46
C GLU A 188 -17.36 -1.42 -7.34
N GLU A 189 -17.40 -1.25 -8.67
CA GLU A 189 -16.83 -2.18 -9.65
C GLU A 189 -15.37 -1.87 -9.96
N VAL A 190 -14.86 -0.72 -9.52
CA VAL A 190 -13.48 -0.28 -9.80
C VAL A 190 -12.49 -1.26 -9.18
N GLU A 191 -11.77 -1.98 -10.03
CA GLU A 191 -10.69 -2.86 -9.62
C GLU A 191 -9.37 -2.09 -9.50
N TYR A 192 -8.31 -2.80 -9.10
CA TYR A 192 -6.99 -2.20 -8.90
C TYR A 192 -6.44 -1.55 -10.17
N GLN A 193 -6.52 -2.25 -11.31
CA GLN A 193 -6.00 -1.74 -12.58
C GLN A 193 -6.78 -0.53 -13.08
N ASP A 194 -8.11 -0.53 -12.93
CA ASP A 194 -8.96 0.63 -13.23
C ASP A 194 -8.55 1.84 -12.41
N TYR A 195 -8.37 1.66 -11.10
CA TYR A 195 -7.99 2.75 -10.20
C TYR A 195 -6.62 3.33 -10.55
N VAL A 196 -5.61 2.47 -10.80
CA VAL A 196 -4.27 2.91 -11.22
C VAL A 196 -4.34 3.70 -12.52
N TRP A 197 -5.13 3.22 -13.50
CA TRP A 197 -5.34 3.93 -14.76
C TRP A 197 -6.03 5.28 -14.55
N MET A 198 -7.11 5.33 -13.77
CA MET A 198 -7.88 6.55 -13.50
C MET A 198 -7.03 7.63 -12.82
N VAL A 199 -6.22 7.25 -11.81
CA VAL A 199 -5.28 8.19 -11.18
C VAL A 199 -4.26 8.69 -12.21
N SER A 200 -3.68 7.79 -13.01
CA SER A 200 -2.67 8.14 -14.01
C SER A 200 -3.22 9.06 -15.11
N GLU A 201 -4.45 8.82 -15.57
CA GLU A 201 -5.15 9.67 -16.53
C GLU A 201 -5.40 11.06 -15.95
N TRP A 202 -5.89 11.14 -14.70
CA TRP A 202 -6.12 12.41 -14.02
C TRP A 202 -4.83 13.23 -13.87
N MET A 203 -3.69 12.58 -13.58
CA MET A 203 -2.39 13.27 -13.53
C MET A 203 -1.96 13.80 -14.91
N ARG A 204 -2.19 13.04 -15.98
CA ARG A 204 -1.83 13.45 -17.35
C ARG A 204 -2.62 14.68 -17.80
N GLN A 205 -3.91 14.76 -17.50
CA GLN A 205 -4.76 15.88 -17.87
C GLN A 205 -4.35 17.20 -17.17
N ARG A 206 -3.77 17.13 -15.97
CA ARG A 206 -3.31 18.30 -15.21
C ARG A 206 -1.90 18.79 -15.58
N ALA A 207 -1.15 18.00 -16.35
CA ALA A 207 0.19 18.35 -16.80
C ALA A 207 0.21 19.08 -18.16
N GLN A 208 -0.96 19.20 -18.80
CA GLN A 208 -1.21 19.95 -20.04
C GLN A 208 -1.71 21.36 -19.69
#